data_AF-A0A319BJI4-F1
#
_entry.id   AF-A0A319BJI4-F1
#
_cell.length_a   1.000
_cell.length_b   1.000
_cell.length_c   1.000
_cell.angle_alpha   90.00
_cell.angle_beta   90.00
_cell.angle_gamma   90.00
#
_symmetry.space_group_name_H-M   'P 1'
#
loop_
_entity.id
_entity.type
_entity.pdbx_description
1 polymer ?
#
loop_
_entity_poly.entity_id
_entity_poly.type
_entity_poly.pdbx_seq_one_letter_code
_entity_poly.pdbx_strand_id
1 'polypeptide(L)'
;MFVRLIPPRLQCRRRATVRAVLGCAIALAICVGRVTATADENALPGPSSLASRSHGQFLFGEASPEFAFPLAEYNGLEFEDAVDEEGDARGLDLVRRAPTGVTSLGNNQYQNGTLKMGETEWWYFPVNGDETNSTSENKSRGLSKRSTTVYLSLTACSKPSHNNSDSTSTAAVPQLTLYASESIEKPGPDKSESGQTIKSAEEGYVGMTLTANGDVYVGVTAPNSTEYSGSFTYQIAASTDAYFHSVDESDQFMFLVDSDTGAALLTTRNLTTTDLTSQNYSSWMDRTPPYTMFANNINSSSISGLERSFCALDTLAQIGKSKVEASITTRGAVDRPTEQFYVTGLNKTSTYYGIMAREGNSTSWGNGIVGGGGKVWPRMNFTTKTDDNCAVVYDLPFCSEVAYAVPSNPSINMTELRSIYDDNAASLYKNFNYSLQQVQCNTSSESMFSLAVSCHTCAEAYKQWLCAVTIPRCADYSSNATYLQIRNAGQPFLNGTSITNSSLLKSPATNNSRNPLIDSKIRPGPYKEVLPCQGVCHSLVRNCPSILGFGCPEGPRANMSYGTRDPNGDITCSYLGAAYYLNAVSSLHESIWISLYMVIGVWTLFWVLG
;
A
#
# COMPACT_ATOMS: atom_id res chain seq x y z
N MET A 1 3.78 58.89 -62.73
CA MET A 1 3.96 59.38 -61.35
C MET A 1 2.81 58.81 -60.52
N PHE A 2 3.14 58.10 -59.44
CA PHE A 2 2.27 57.31 -58.54
C PHE A 2 1.58 56.06 -59.12
N VAL A 3 2.19 54.91 -58.82
CA VAL A 3 1.66 53.56 -59.04
C VAL A 3 0.99 53.06 -57.76
N ARG A 4 -0.16 52.41 -57.95
CA ARG A 4 -1.04 51.75 -56.97
C ARG A 4 -0.33 50.66 -56.14
N LEU A 5 -0.74 50.51 -54.88
CA LEU A 5 -0.66 49.25 -54.15
C LEU A 5 -2.03 48.89 -53.54
N ILE A 6 -2.35 47.61 -53.65
CA ILE A 6 -3.62 46.90 -53.47
C ILE A 6 -3.80 46.50 -51.98
N PRO A 7 -5.03 46.42 -51.42
CA PRO A 7 -5.25 45.96 -50.05
C PRO A 7 -5.37 44.42 -49.99
N PRO A 8 -4.85 43.72 -48.95
CA PRO A 8 -5.09 42.30 -48.81
C PRO A 8 -6.34 42.02 -47.95
N ARG A 9 -7.22 41.20 -48.53
CA ARG A 9 -8.25 40.43 -47.82
C ARG A 9 -7.59 39.44 -46.87
N LEU A 10 -7.80 39.55 -45.55
CA LEU A 10 -7.64 38.42 -44.61
C LEU A 10 -8.21 38.76 -43.21
N GLN A 11 -9.52 38.95 -43.11
CA GLN A 11 -10.20 39.14 -41.81
C GLN A 11 -11.35 38.16 -41.51
N CYS A 12 -11.50 37.06 -42.26
CA CYS A 12 -12.57 36.07 -41.99
C CYS A 12 -12.09 34.67 -41.57
N ARG A 13 -10.82 34.46 -41.20
CA ARG A 13 -10.33 33.15 -40.69
C ARG A 13 -9.90 33.11 -39.23
N ARG A 14 -9.82 34.25 -38.51
CA ARG A 14 -9.44 34.27 -37.08
C ARG A 14 -10.60 34.19 -36.10
N ARG A 15 -11.86 34.35 -36.53
CA ARG A 15 -13.04 34.21 -35.64
C ARG A 15 -13.56 32.78 -35.53
N ALA A 16 -13.20 31.88 -36.45
CA ALA A 16 -13.63 30.49 -36.42
C ALA A 16 -12.75 29.61 -35.51
N THR A 17 -11.45 29.89 -35.42
CA THR A 17 -10.52 29.16 -34.53
C THR A 17 -10.69 29.55 -33.06
N VAL A 18 -11.12 30.77 -32.76
CA VAL A 18 -11.35 31.25 -31.39
C VAL A 18 -12.56 30.60 -30.72
N ARG A 19 -13.60 30.22 -31.49
CA ARG A 19 -14.77 29.49 -30.95
C ARG A 19 -14.53 28.00 -30.77
N ALA A 20 -13.70 27.38 -31.62
CA ALA A 20 -13.39 25.95 -31.52
C ALA A 20 -12.46 25.63 -30.32
N VAL A 21 -11.49 26.50 -30.04
CA VAL A 21 -10.53 26.28 -28.93
C VAL A 21 -11.17 26.59 -27.57
N LEU A 22 -11.99 27.65 -27.47
CA LEU A 22 -12.73 27.95 -26.24
C LEU A 22 -13.83 26.90 -25.96
N GLY A 23 -14.45 26.35 -27.02
CA GLY A 23 -15.40 25.24 -26.91
C GLY A 23 -14.76 23.93 -26.44
N CYS A 24 -13.56 23.60 -26.92
CA CYS A 24 -12.82 22.42 -26.46
C CYS A 24 -12.35 22.56 -25.00
N ALA A 25 -11.93 23.75 -24.56
CA ALA A 25 -11.50 23.99 -23.19
C ALA A 25 -12.67 23.90 -22.18
N ILE A 26 -13.86 24.38 -22.55
CA ILE A 26 -15.06 24.28 -21.71
C ILE A 26 -15.63 22.85 -21.71
N ALA A 27 -15.54 22.12 -22.83
CA ALA A 27 -15.94 20.70 -22.88
C ALA A 27 -14.99 19.81 -22.05
N LEU A 28 -13.68 20.09 -22.05
CA LEU A 28 -12.72 19.39 -21.19
C LEU A 28 -12.89 19.73 -19.70
N ALA A 29 -13.37 20.93 -19.37
CA ALA A 29 -13.68 21.31 -17.98
C ALA A 29 -15.03 20.76 -17.48
N ILE A 30 -15.95 20.36 -18.38
CA ILE A 30 -17.27 19.79 -18.02
C ILE A 30 -17.25 18.25 -18.03
N CYS A 31 -16.29 17.61 -18.70
CA CYS A 31 -16.18 16.14 -18.78
C CYS A 31 -15.26 15.49 -17.72
N VAL A 32 -14.67 16.25 -16.79
CA VAL A 32 -14.02 15.69 -15.60
C VAL A 32 -14.99 15.80 -14.43
N GLY A 33 -15.62 14.66 -14.15
CA GLY A 33 -16.88 14.54 -13.45
C GLY A 33 -16.94 15.08 -12.03
N ARG A 34 -18.07 15.72 -11.74
CA ARG A 34 -18.80 15.47 -10.49
C ARG A 34 -19.36 14.04 -10.55
N VAL A 35 -18.80 13.13 -9.76
CA VAL A 35 -19.54 11.98 -9.24
C VAL A 35 -19.79 12.29 -7.77
N THR A 36 -20.98 12.80 -7.48
CA THR A 36 -21.49 12.94 -6.13
C THR A 36 -21.89 11.55 -5.64
N ALA A 37 -21.05 10.93 -4.82
CA ALA A 37 -21.51 9.87 -3.93
C ALA A 37 -22.33 10.56 -2.83
N THR A 38 -23.65 10.35 -2.85
CA THR A 38 -24.54 10.71 -1.76
C THR A 38 -24.23 9.77 -0.58
N ALA A 39 -23.49 10.27 0.40
CA ALA A 39 -23.50 9.70 1.74
C ALA A 39 -24.78 10.18 2.41
N ASP A 40 -25.70 9.25 2.70
CA ASP A 40 -26.81 9.50 3.62
C ASP A 40 -26.41 8.86 4.96
N GLU A 41 -26.20 9.73 5.93
CA GLU A 41 -25.83 9.42 7.30
C GLU A 41 -27.07 9.75 8.15
N ASN A 42 -27.76 8.72 8.65
CA ASN A 42 -28.53 8.72 9.91
C ASN A 42 -29.35 7.43 10.07
N ALA A 43 -28.83 6.47 10.85
CA ALA A 43 -29.64 5.61 11.72
C ALA A 43 -28.74 4.83 12.70
N LEU A 44 -28.84 5.16 14.00
CA LEU A 44 -28.48 4.23 15.08
C LEU A 44 -29.41 2.99 15.02
N PRO A 45 -28.93 1.79 15.41
CA PRO A 45 -29.21 1.33 16.78
C PRO A 45 -28.11 0.46 17.44
N GLY A 46 -28.21 0.33 18.77
CA GLY A 46 -27.37 -0.51 19.64
C GLY A 46 -27.67 -2.02 19.58
N PRO A 47 -27.35 -2.79 20.65
CA PRO A 47 -26.38 -3.88 20.55
C PRO A 47 -26.98 -5.28 20.35
N SER A 48 -26.12 -6.17 19.84
CA SER A 48 -26.13 -7.63 19.99
C SER A 48 -27.41 -8.39 19.56
N SER A 49 -27.33 -9.05 18.40
CA SER A 49 -27.97 -10.35 18.21
C SER A 49 -27.07 -11.25 17.37
N LEU A 50 -26.86 -12.48 17.85
CA LEU A 50 -26.17 -13.54 17.14
C LEU A 50 -26.84 -13.78 15.79
N ALA A 51 -26.09 -13.60 14.69
CA ALA A 51 -26.55 -14.02 13.38
C ALA A 51 -26.58 -15.56 13.34
N SER A 52 -27.79 -16.10 13.52
CA SER A 52 -28.12 -17.50 13.30
C SER A 52 -27.81 -17.86 11.85
N ARG A 53 -27.12 -18.98 11.64
CA ARG A 53 -26.99 -19.63 10.33
C ARG A 53 -28.39 -19.84 9.76
N SER A 54 -28.77 -19.10 8.71
CA SER A 54 -30.02 -19.39 7.99
C SER A 54 -29.76 -20.59 7.07
N HIS A 55 -30.06 -21.78 7.57
CA HIS A 55 -30.34 -22.92 6.70
C HIS A 55 -31.79 -22.76 6.25
N GLY A 56 -32.02 -22.55 4.95
CA GLY A 56 -33.37 -22.51 4.40
C GLY A 56 -34.04 -23.87 4.61
N GLN A 57 -35.16 -23.88 5.34
CA GLN A 57 -35.97 -25.07 5.60
C GLN A 57 -37.23 -25.00 4.74
N PHE A 58 -37.43 -25.96 3.83
CA PHE A 58 -38.66 -26.11 3.07
C PHE A 58 -39.56 -27.16 3.74
N LEU A 59 -40.83 -26.80 3.94
CA LEU A 59 -41.87 -27.68 4.49
C LEU A 59 -42.66 -28.30 3.33
N PHE A 60 -42.62 -29.62 3.19
CA PHE A 60 -43.62 -30.36 2.41
C PHE A 60 -44.78 -30.78 3.33
N GLY A 61 -45.99 -30.82 2.76
CA GLY A 61 -47.26 -30.99 3.46
C GLY A 61 -47.34 -32.14 4.48
N GLU A 62 -48.30 -32.01 5.37
CA GLU A 62 -48.47 -32.77 6.61
C GLU A 62 -48.33 -34.30 6.45
N ALA A 63 -47.44 -34.87 7.27
CA ALA A 63 -47.16 -36.30 7.51
C ALA A 63 -46.06 -36.96 6.66
N SER A 64 -44.79 -36.63 6.93
CA SER A 64 -43.58 -37.46 6.66
C SER A 64 -42.35 -36.86 7.36
N PRO A 65 -41.28 -37.64 7.68
CA PRO A 65 -40.19 -37.20 8.56
C PRO A 65 -39.33 -36.09 7.91
N GLU A 66 -38.86 -35.16 8.74
CA GLU A 66 -38.02 -34.03 8.36
C GLU A 66 -36.70 -34.50 7.73
N PHE A 67 -36.51 -34.22 6.43
CA PHE A 67 -35.23 -34.36 5.76
C PHE A 67 -34.59 -32.98 5.59
N ALA A 68 -33.49 -32.74 6.30
CA ALA A 68 -32.65 -31.57 6.09
C ALA A 68 -31.68 -31.84 4.92
N PHE A 69 -31.81 -31.11 3.82
CA PHE A 69 -30.86 -31.16 2.71
C PHE A 69 -29.80 -30.05 2.86
N PRO A 70 -28.50 -30.36 2.94
CA PRO A 70 -27.46 -29.36 2.80
C PRO A 70 -27.34 -28.95 1.32
N LEU A 71 -27.89 -27.78 0.96
CA LEU A 71 -27.83 -27.23 -0.41
C LEU A 71 -26.40 -26.90 -0.90
N ALA A 72 -25.39 -26.97 -0.03
CA ALA A 72 -23.99 -26.71 -0.37
C ALA A 72 -23.34 -27.81 -1.24
N GLU A 73 -23.95 -29.00 -1.37
CA GLU A 73 -23.35 -30.14 -2.07
C GLU A 73 -23.88 -30.36 -3.50
N TYR A 74 -24.91 -29.64 -3.95
CA TYR A 74 -25.53 -29.84 -5.26
C TYR A 74 -25.15 -28.72 -6.24
N ASN A 75 -23.98 -28.89 -6.87
CA ASN A 75 -23.43 -28.01 -7.90
C ASN A 75 -24.40 -27.83 -9.10
N GLY A 76 -25.09 -26.69 -9.15
CA GLY A 76 -25.82 -26.23 -10.33
C GLY A 76 -27.10 -27.01 -10.67
N LEU A 77 -27.82 -27.50 -9.66
CA LEU A 77 -29.12 -28.16 -9.82
C LEU A 77 -30.24 -27.18 -9.45
N GLU A 78 -31.23 -27.04 -10.32
CA GLU A 78 -32.46 -26.27 -10.10
C GLU A 78 -33.66 -27.21 -10.21
N PHE A 79 -34.73 -26.91 -9.49
CA PHE A 79 -36.00 -27.60 -9.65
C PHE A 79 -36.80 -26.89 -10.75
N GLU A 80 -37.02 -27.55 -11.88
CA GLU A 80 -37.91 -27.05 -12.93
C GLU A 80 -39.26 -27.77 -12.86
N ASP A 81 -40.36 -27.05 -13.10
CA ASP A 81 -41.68 -27.65 -13.29
C ASP A 81 -41.69 -28.43 -14.61
N ALA A 82 -41.68 -29.76 -14.52
CA ALA A 82 -41.76 -30.62 -15.69
C ALA A 82 -43.20 -30.68 -16.19
N VAL A 83 -43.50 -29.95 -17.26
CA VAL A 83 -44.81 -29.96 -17.91
C VAL A 83 -44.80 -31.01 -19.04
N ASP A 84 -45.79 -31.91 -19.09
CA ASP A 84 -45.95 -32.81 -20.23
C ASP A 84 -46.54 -32.10 -21.47
N GLU A 85 -46.55 -32.78 -22.63
CA GLU A 85 -47.10 -32.22 -23.88
C GLU A 85 -48.59 -31.85 -23.79
N GLU A 86 -49.27 -32.23 -22.70
CA GLU A 86 -50.66 -31.95 -22.40
C GLU A 86 -50.86 -30.85 -21.34
N GLY A 87 -49.80 -30.30 -20.76
CA GLY A 87 -49.86 -29.15 -19.86
C GLY A 87 -49.99 -29.49 -18.37
N ASP A 88 -49.88 -30.76 -17.98
CA ASP A 88 -49.98 -31.19 -16.58
C ASP A 88 -48.59 -31.21 -15.91
N ALA A 89 -48.51 -30.62 -14.72
CA ALA A 89 -47.30 -30.53 -13.93
C ALA A 89 -46.93 -31.90 -13.33
N ARG A 90 -45.89 -32.53 -13.87
CA ARG A 90 -45.16 -33.58 -13.16
C ARG A 90 -44.21 -32.88 -12.21
N GLY A 91 -44.28 -33.22 -10.92
CA GLY A 91 -43.55 -32.52 -9.87
C GLY A 91 -42.07 -32.26 -10.19
N LEU A 92 -41.54 -31.21 -9.54
CA LEU A 92 -40.18 -30.65 -9.63
C LEU A 92 -39.10 -31.66 -10.10
N ASP A 93 -38.59 -31.48 -11.32
CA ASP A 93 -37.45 -32.24 -11.85
C ASP A 93 -36.14 -31.51 -11.51
N LEU A 94 -35.12 -32.27 -11.08
CA LEU A 94 -33.79 -31.71 -10.81
C LEU A 94 -33.02 -31.57 -12.13
N VAL A 95 -32.97 -30.36 -12.69
CA VAL A 95 -32.24 -30.07 -13.93
C VAL A 95 -30.89 -29.46 -13.62
N ARG A 96 -29.85 -29.97 -14.26
CA ARG A 96 -28.48 -29.46 -14.11
C ARG A 96 -28.24 -28.30 -15.08
N ARG A 97 -28.11 -27.06 -14.56
CA ARG A 97 -27.74 -25.88 -15.37
C ARG A 97 -26.32 -25.97 -15.94
N ALA A 98 -25.40 -26.62 -15.24
CA ALA A 98 -24.02 -26.76 -15.69
C ALA A 98 -23.87 -27.95 -16.66
N PRO A 99 -23.22 -27.76 -17.84
CA PRO A 99 -22.91 -28.85 -18.75
C PRO A 99 -22.10 -29.97 -18.07
N THR A 100 -22.15 -31.18 -18.63
CA THR A 100 -21.41 -32.31 -18.08
C THR A 100 -19.89 -32.07 -18.10
N GLY A 101 -19.28 -32.15 -16.91
CA GLY A 101 -17.85 -31.90 -16.71
C GLY A 101 -17.49 -30.42 -16.52
N VAL A 102 -18.46 -29.57 -16.18
CA VAL A 102 -18.26 -28.15 -15.84
C VAL A 102 -18.78 -27.88 -14.41
N THR A 103 -18.04 -27.10 -13.63
CA THR A 103 -18.41 -26.75 -12.24
C THR A 103 -18.97 -25.33 -12.18
N SER A 104 -20.01 -25.11 -11.36
CA SER A 104 -20.65 -23.78 -11.26
C SER A 104 -19.91 -22.84 -10.31
N LEU A 105 -19.80 -21.57 -10.70
CA LEU A 105 -19.33 -20.46 -9.89
C LEU A 105 -20.53 -19.67 -9.36
N GLY A 106 -20.52 -19.33 -8.07
CA GLY A 106 -21.51 -18.44 -7.46
C GLY A 106 -21.06 -16.97 -7.51
N ASN A 107 -22.01 -16.03 -7.47
CA ASN A 107 -21.69 -14.61 -7.41
C ASN A 107 -20.93 -14.28 -6.11
N ASN A 108 -19.76 -13.64 -6.23
CA ASN A 108 -18.84 -13.36 -5.12
C ASN A 108 -18.36 -14.61 -4.35
N GLN A 109 -18.25 -15.74 -5.04
CA GLN A 109 -17.73 -16.98 -4.45
C GLN A 109 -16.55 -17.49 -5.27
N TYR A 110 -15.48 -17.88 -4.59
CA TYR A 110 -14.36 -18.57 -5.22
C TYR A 110 -14.52 -20.08 -5.12
N GLN A 111 -13.94 -20.77 -6.10
CA GLN A 111 -13.72 -22.21 -6.11
C GLN A 111 -12.22 -22.47 -6.21
N ASN A 112 -11.79 -23.59 -5.63
CA ASN A 112 -10.41 -24.07 -5.75
C ASN A 112 -10.31 -25.05 -6.91
N GLY A 113 -9.28 -24.92 -7.73
CA GLY A 113 -8.93 -25.87 -8.79
C GLY A 113 -7.51 -26.40 -8.63
N THR A 114 -7.26 -27.58 -9.22
CA THR A 114 -5.92 -28.17 -9.31
C THR A 114 -5.71 -28.68 -10.73
N LEU A 115 -4.69 -28.14 -11.40
CA LEU A 115 -4.41 -28.40 -12.82
C LEU A 115 -3.00 -28.91 -13.00
N LYS A 116 -2.82 -30.07 -13.61
CA LYS A 116 -1.48 -30.49 -14.07
C LYS A 116 -1.09 -29.73 -15.32
N MET A 117 0.20 -29.69 -15.60
CA MET A 117 0.73 -29.09 -16.83
C MET A 117 0.03 -29.68 -18.07
N GLY A 118 -0.46 -28.80 -18.95
CA GLY A 118 -1.19 -29.16 -20.16
C GLY A 118 -2.68 -29.43 -19.99
N GLU A 119 -3.20 -29.51 -18.77
CA GLU A 119 -4.63 -29.77 -18.52
C GLU A 119 -5.46 -28.47 -18.62
N THR A 120 -6.75 -28.66 -18.90
CA THR A 120 -7.76 -27.59 -18.87
C THR A 120 -8.93 -28.01 -17.99
N GLU A 121 -9.41 -27.11 -17.15
CA GLU A 121 -10.56 -27.27 -16.27
C GLU A 121 -11.61 -26.21 -16.63
N TRP A 122 -12.90 -26.59 -16.54
CA TRP A 122 -14.00 -25.76 -17.02
C TRP A 122 -14.95 -25.35 -15.90
N TRP A 123 -15.36 -24.08 -15.95
CA TRP A 123 -16.27 -23.45 -15.01
C TRP A 123 -17.44 -22.79 -15.75
N TYR A 124 -18.55 -22.62 -15.03
CA TYR A 124 -19.78 -22.05 -15.54
C TYR A 124 -20.32 -21.00 -14.55
N PHE A 125 -20.58 -19.79 -15.03
CA PHE A 125 -21.15 -18.72 -14.23
C PHE A 125 -22.54 -18.33 -14.76
N PRO A 126 -23.61 -18.60 -13.99
CA PRO A 126 -24.96 -18.17 -14.36
C PRO A 126 -25.11 -16.67 -14.07
N VAL A 127 -25.26 -15.87 -15.12
CA VAL A 127 -25.39 -14.40 -14.99
C VAL A 127 -26.81 -14.01 -14.60
N ASN A 128 -27.80 -14.84 -14.97
CA ASN A 128 -29.21 -14.66 -14.64
C ASN A 128 -29.66 -15.78 -13.69
N GLY A 129 -29.39 -15.59 -12.40
CA GLY A 129 -30.04 -16.34 -11.31
C GLY A 129 -31.00 -15.39 -10.60
N ASP A 130 -32.28 -15.75 -10.54
CA ASP A 130 -33.39 -14.92 -10.08
C ASP A 130 -33.16 -14.26 -8.71
N GLU A 131 -33.64 -13.02 -8.60
CA GLU A 131 -33.98 -12.38 -7.33
C GLU A 131 -35.12 -13.17 -6.65
N THR A 132 -34.83 -14.31 -6.01
CA THR A 132 -35.83 -14.96 -5.14
C THR A 132 -35.90 -14.23 -3.81
N ASN A 133 -36.43 -13.01 -3.83
CA ASN A 133 -37.06 -12.35 -2.69
C ASN A 133 -37.95 -11.18 -3.15
N SER A 134 -38.87 -11.44 -4.07
CA SER A 134 -40.09 -10.62 -4.15
C SER A 134 -41.28 -11.47 -4.59
N THR A 135 -42.09 -11.87 -3.60
CA THR A 135 -43.49 -12.20 -3.83
C THR A 135 -44.17 -10.98 -4.42
N SER A 136 -44.39 -10.96 -5.74
CA SER A 136 -45.45 -10.14 -6.36
C SER A 136 -45.78 -10.65 -7.75
N GLU A 137 -47.05 -11.00 -7.89
CA GLU A 137 -47.73 -11.54 -9.04
C GLU A 137 -47.55 -10.71 -10.33
N ASN A 138 -47.52 -11.44 -11.46
CA ASN A 138 -48.02 -11.05 -12.77
C ASN A 138 -47.73 -9.61 -13.25
N LYS A 139 -46.58 -9.45 -13.93
CA LYS A 139 -46.45 -8.48 -15.03
C LYS A 139 -45.60 -9.03 -16.16
N SER A 140 -46.27 -9.72 -17.09
CA SER A 140 -45.78 -9.91 -18.46
C SER A 140 -45.64 -8.54 -19.14
N ARG A 141 -44.41 -8.01 -19.26
CA ARG A 141 -44.05 -6.94 -20.21
C ARG A 141 -42.52 -6.84 -20.35
N GLY A 142 -42.02 -7.38 -21.46
CA GLY A 142 -40.73 -7.08 -22.12
C GLY A 142 -39.57 -6.58 -21.25
N LEU A 143 -38.87 -7.47 -20.56
CA LEU A 143 -37.49 -7.20 -20.15
C LEU A 143 -36.57 -7.48 -21.35
N SER A 144 -36.15 -6.42 -22.05
CA SER A 144 -34.94 -6.49 -22.85
C SER A 144 -33.82 -7.03 -21.95
N LYS A 145 -33.25 -8.20 -22.26
CA LYS A 145 -32.06 -8.75 -21.56
C LYS A 145 -31.04 -7.62 -21.44
N ARG A 146 -30.82 -7.12 -20.22
CA ARG A 146 -29.78 -6.12 -19.99
C ARG A 146 -28.46 -6.86 -19.95
N SER A 147 -27.51 -6.41 -20.74
CA SER A 147 -26.14 -6.88 -20.66
C SER A 147 -25.58 -6.58 -19.25
N THR A 148 -25.08 -7.60 -18.56
CA THR A 148 -24.50 -7.49 -17.22
C THR A 148 -22.98 -7.51 -17.32
N THR A 149 -22.31 -6.69 -16.52
CA THR A 149 -20.84 -6.72 -16.44
C THR A 149 -20.43 -7.86 -15.50
N VAL A 150 -19.56 -8.74 -15.97
CA VAL A 150 -19.03 -9.87 -15.21
C VAL A 150 -17.53 -9.66 -15.00
N TYR A 151 -17.11 -9.75 -13.74
CA TYR A 151 -15.74 -9.70 -13.28
C TYR A 151 -15.27 -11.12 -12.96
N LEU A 152 -14.38 -11.66 -13.80
CA LEU A 152 -13.68 -12.91 -13.54
C LEU A 152 -12.31 -12.60 -12.94
N SER A 153 -11.98 -13.23 -11.83
CA SER A 153 -10.66 -13.11 -11.20
C SER A 153 -10.12 -14.47 -10.82
N LEU A 154 -8.85 -14.72 -11.13
CA LEU A 154 -8.16 -15.94 -10.73
C LEU A 154 -6.79 -15.61 -10.12
N THR A 155 -6.43 -16.34 -9.08
CA THR A 155 -5.13 -16.30 -8.43
C THR A 155 -4.54 -17.70 -8.31
N ALA A 156 -3.30 -17.92 -8.76
CA ALA A 156 -2.59 -19.16 -8.56
C ALA A 156 -2.02 -19.22 -7.15
N CYS A 157 -2.36 -20.25 -6.37
CA CYS A 157 -1.95 -20.40 -4.96
C CYS A 157 -0.68 -21.26 -4.81
N SER A 158 -0.38 -22.10 -5.80
CA SER A 158 0.89 -22.81 -5.89
C SER A 158 1.34 -22.93 -7.34
N LYS A 159 2.64 -23.17 -7.52
CA LYS A 159 3.27 -23.40 -8.82
C LYS A 159 3.88 -24.80 -8.91
N PRO A 160 3.98 -25.36 -10.13
CA PRO A 160 4.76 -26.57 -10.40
C PRO A 160 6.23 -26.44 -9.98
N SER A 161 6.87 -27.57 -9.75
CA SER A 161 8.30 -27.65 -9.47
C SER A 161 9.12 -27.61 -10.76
N HIS A 162 10.26 -26.92 -10.72
CA HIS A 162 11.23 -26.93 -11.81
C HIS A 162 11.99 -28.27 -11.84
N ASN A 163 12.13 -28.87 -13.02
CA ASN A 163 12.65 -30.23 -13.20
C ASN A 163 14.16 -30.34 -12.95
N ASN A 164 14.91 -29.28 -13.22
CA ASN A 164 16.36 -29.26 -13.01
C ASN A 164 16.72 -28.48 -11.74
N SER A 165 17.45 -29.14 -10.84
CA SER A 165 17.95 -28.49 -9.62
C SER A 165 19.17 -27.58 -9.86
N ASP A 166 19.71 -27.56 -11.09
CA ASP A 166 20.83 -26.70 -11.46
C ASP A 166 20.41 -25.23 -11.51
N SER A 167 21.01 -24.44 -10.62
CA SER A 167 20.72 -23.04 -10.31
C SER A 167 21.03 -22.03 -11.42
N THR A 168 21.23 -22.48 -12.66
CA THR A 168 21.61 -21.64 -13.82
C THR A 168 20.49 -21.49 -14.85
N SER A 169 19.37 -22.19 -14.69
CA SER A 169 18.19 -22.04 -15.56
C SER A 169 17.28 -20.93 -15.07
N THR A 170 17.25 -19.80 -15.78
CA THR A 170 16.33 -18.66 -15.56
C THR A 170 15.02 -18.84 -16.31
N ALA A 171 14.52 -20.07 -16.43
CA ALA A 171 13.27 -20.34 -17.12
C ALA A 171 12.10 -19.63 -16.43
N ALA A 172 11.41 -18.75 -17.16
CA ALA A 172 10.25 -18.03 -16.64
C ALA A 172 9.19 -19.02 -16.15
N VAL A 173 8.63 -18.78 -14.96
CA VAL A 173 7.61 -19.65 -14.39
C VAL A 173 6.37 -19.62 -15.30
N PRO A 174 5.87 -20.77 -15.76
CA PRO A 174 4.66 -20.82 -16.59
C PRO A 174 3.47 -20.15 -15.88
N GLN A 175 2.60 -19.50 -16.64
CA GLN A 175 1.42 -18.80 -16.12
C GLN A 175 0.14 -19.48 -16.61
N LEU A 176 -0.90 -19.51 -15.78
CA LEU A 176 -2.22 -20.01 -16.16
C LEU A 176 -2.87 -19.10 -17.19
N THR A 177 -3.67 -19.68 -18.09
CA THR A 177 -4.43 -18.91 -19.09
C THR A 177 -5.92 -19.07 -18.85
N LEU A 178 -6.63 -17.95 -18.81
CA LEU A 178 -8.07 -17.86 -18.66
C LEU A 178 -8.74 -17.63 -20.03
N TYR A 179 -9.72 -18.47 -20.34
CA TYR A 179 -10.56 -18.40 -21.53
C TYR A 179 -12.00 -18.18 -21.11
N ALA A 180 -12.74 -17.28 -21.76
CA ALA A 180 -14.16 -17.05 -21.47
C ALA A 180 -15.00 -16.90 -22.74
N SER A 181 -16.21 -17.45 -22.75
CA SER A 181 -17.14 -17.39 -23.89
C SER A 181 -18.59 -17.50 -23.42
N GLU A 182 -19.51 -16.84 -24.12
CA GLU A 182 -20.97 -17.03 -23.95
C GLU A 182 -21.53 -18.17 -24.82
N SER A 183 -20.78 -18.61 -25.84
CA SER A 183 -21.28 -19.57 -26.85
C SER A 183 -20.54 -20.91 -26.86
N ILE A 184 -19.31 -20.95 -26.37
CA ILE A 184 -18.50 -22.16 -26.30
C ILE A 184 -18.57 -22.70 -24.88
N GLU A 185 -19.27 -23.82 -24.68
CA GLU A 185 -19.45 -24.43 -23.35
C GLU A 185 -18.13 -24.89 -22.69
N LYS A 186 -17.13 -25.25 -23.50
CA LYS A 186 -15.79 -25.68 -23.08
C LYS A 186 -14.72 -24.86 -23.81
N PRO A 187 -14.52 -23.59 -23.43
CA PRO A 187 -13.49 -22.76 -24.04
C PRO A 187 -12.10 -23.25 -23.61
N GLY A 188 -11.08 -22.93 -24.41
CA GLY A 188 -9.74 -23.47 -24.22
C GLY A 188 -8.87 -23.39 -25.48
N PRO A 189 -7.64 -23.91 -25.42
CA PRO A 189 -6.65 -23.78 -26.49
C PRO A 189 -7.04 -24.49 -27.80
N ASP A 190 -7.87 -25.55 -27.73
CA ASP A 190 -8.30 -26.32 -28.90
C ASP A 190 -9.47 -25.68 -29.67
N LYS A 191 -9.92 -24.49 -29.27
CA LYS A 191 -11.06 -23.77 -29.86
C LYS A 191 -10.61 -22.53 -30.62
N SER A 192 -11.43 -22.07 -31.56
CA SER A 192 -11.16 -20.86 -32.34
C SER A 192 -11.05 -19.63 -31.42
N GLU A 193 -9.97 -18.86 -31.54
CA GLU A 193 -9.74 -17.64 -30.77
C GLU A 193 -10.85 -16.60 -30.97
N SER A 194 -11.45 -16.52 -32.15
CA SER A 194 -12.51 -15.54 -32.47
C SER A 194 -13.80 -15.71 -31.65
N GLY A 195 -14.01 -16.86 -31.00
CA GLY A 195 -15.20 -17.16 -30.20
C GLY A 195 -14.99 -17.06 -28.69
N GLN A 196 -13.80 -16.64 -28.24
CA GLN A 196 -13.43 -16.61 -26.83
C GLN A 196 -12.54 -15.42 -26.49
N THR A 197 -12.71 -14.89 -25.29
CA THR A 197 -11.79 -13.89 -24.72
C THR A 197 -10.69 -14.62 -23.97
N ILE A 198 -9.43 -14.29 -24.27
CA ILE A 198 -8.25 -14.98 -23.73
C ILE A 198 -7.42 -13.99 -22.93
N LYS A 199 -7.02 -14.36 -21.71
CA LYS A 199 -6.08 -13.58 -20.91
C LYS A 199 -5.15 -14.49 -20.10
N SER A 200 -3.85 -14.29 -20.25
CA SER A 200 -2.84 -14.99 -19.46
C SER A 200 -2.67 -14.32 -18.10
N ALA A 201 -2.35 -15.11 -17.08
CA ALA A 201 -2.00 -14.60 -15.77
C ALA A 201 -0.63 -13.91 -15.79
N GLU A 202 -0.50 -12.87 -14.98
CA GLU A 202 0.73 -12.13 -14.74
C GLU A 202 1.10 -12.29 -13.27
N GLU A 203 2.26 -12.88 -13.00
CA GLU A 203 2.75 -13.15 -11.65
C GLU A 203 1.67 -13.82 -10.77
N GLY A 204 0.95 -14.79 -11.35
CA GLY A 204 -0.06 -15.59 -10.66
C GLY A 204 -1.44 -14.95 -10.53
N TYR A 205 -1.70 -13.79 -11.14
CA TYR A 205 -3.04 -13.15 -11.13
C TYR A 205 -3.58 -12.91 -12.54
N VAL A 206 -4.89 -13.11 -12.72
CA VAL A 206 -5.61 -12.65 -13.90
C VAL A 206 -6.97 -12.05 -13.50
N GLY A 207 -7.24 -10.85 -14.00
CA GLY A 207 -8.56 -10.21 -13.93
C GLY A 207 -9.11 -9.95 -15.33
N MET A 208 -10.32 -10.40 -15.61
CA MET A 208 -11.01 -10.23 -16.90
C MET A 208 -12.41 -9.63 -16.67
N THR A 209 -12.72 -8.54 -17.38
CA THR A 209 -14.06 -7.94 -17.40
C THR A 209 -14.75 -8.29 -18.71
N LEU A 210 -15.98 -8.77 -18.63
CA LEU A 210 -16.80 -9.16 -19.77
C LEU A 210 -18.16 -8.48 -19.68
N THR A 211 -18.76 -8.19 -20.82
CA THR A 211 -20.17 -7.76 -20.90
C THR A 211 -20.96 -8.93 -21.46
N ALA A 212 -21.77 -9.58 -20.62
CA ALA A 212 -22.47 -10.80 -20.96
C ALA A 212 -23.99 -10.57 -21.03
N ASN A 213 -24.65 -11.16 -22.03
CA ASN A 213 -26.11 -11.14 -22.19
C ASN A 213 -26.79 -12.42 -21.66
N GLY A 214 -25.99 -13.45 -21.40
CA GLY A 214 -26.39 -14.71 -20.81
C GLY A 214 -25.27 -15.30 -19.96
N ASP A 215 -25.30 -16.61 -19.80
CA ASP A 215 -24.34 -17.32 -18.98
C ASP A 215 -22.94 -17.31 -19.60
N VAL A 216 -21.93 -17.37 -18.73
CA VAL A 216 -20.52 -17.31 -19.14
C VAL A 216 -19.85 -18.64 -18.82
N TYR A 217 -19.26 -19.25 -19.86
CA TYR A 217 -18.42 -20.43 -19.75
C TYR A 217 -16.96 -20.02 -19.68
N VAL A 218 -16.21 -20.67 -18.80
CA VAL A 218 -14.83 -20.33 -18.50
C VAL A 218 -13.95 -21.58 -18.57
N GLY A 219 -12.76 -21.44 -19.13
CA GLY A 219 -11.75 -22.48 -19.20
C GLY A 219 -10.46 -21.95 -18.56
N VAL A 220 -9.86 -22.73 -17.68
CA VAL A 220 -8.55 -22.45 -17.09
C VAL A 220 -7.59 -23.51 -17.58
N THR A 221 -6.51 -23.08 -18.23
CA THR A 221 -5.51 -23.99 -18.80
C THR A 221 -4.15 -23.76 -18.17
N ALA A 222 -3.49 -24.85 -17.78
CA ALA A 222 -2.07 -24.83 -17.46
C ALA A 222 -1.24 -25.06 -18.74
N PRO A 223 -0.23 -24.24 -19.03
CA PRO A 223 0.55 -24.38 -20.24
C PRO A 223 1.39 -25.66 -20.21
N ASN A 224 1.75 -26.18 -21.38
CA ASN A 224 2.72 -27.26 -21.50
C ASN A 224 4.13 -26.73 -21.26
N SER A 225 4.94 -27.46 -20.49
CA SER A 225 6.35 -27.16 -20.28
C SER A 225 7.15 -28.45 -20.12
N THR A 226 8.35 -28.49 -20.69
CA THR A 226 9.33 -29.56 -20.46
C THR A 226 10.22 -29.28 -19.26
N GLU A 227 10.25 -28.03 -18.78
CA GLU A 227 11.12 -27.55 -17.71
C GLU A 227 10.46 -27.61 -16.34
N TYR A 228 9.13 -27.68 -16.29
CA TYR A 228 8.34 -27.73 -15.07
C TYR A 228 7.46 -28.98 -15.04
N SER A 229 7.32 -29.58 -13.86
CA SER A 229 6.42 -30.72 -13.62
C SER A 229 5.62 -30.53 -12.33
N GLY A 230 4.49 -31.23 -12.25
CA GLY A 230 3.54 -31.10 -11.15
C GLY A 230 2.29 -30.35 -11.56
N SER A 231 1.68 -29.67 -10.61
CA SER A 231 0.38 -29.01 -10.77
C SER A 231 0.37 -27.59 -10.20
N PHE A 232 -0.47 -26.75 -10.80
CA PHE A 232 -0.94 -25.53 -10.17
C PHE A 232 -2.10 -25.85 -9.24
N THR A 233 -2.17 -25.14 -8.12
CA THR A 233 -3.43 -24.91 -7.40
C THR A 233 -3.82 -23.46 -7.59
N TYR A 234 -5.11 -23.18 -7.71
CA TYR A 234 -5.60 -21.82 -7.95
C TYR A 234 -6.98 -21.61 -7.35
N GLN A 235 -7.31 -20.33 -7.14
CA GLN A 235 -8.64 -19.86 -6.81
C GLN A 235 -9.20 -19.09 -7.99
N ILE A 236 -10.44 -19.40 -8.38
CA ILE A 236 -11.18 -18.67 -9.41
C ILE A 236 -12.51 -18.21 -8.84
N ALA A 237 -12.91 -16.99 -9.18
CA ALA A 237 -14.16 -16.40 -8.77
C ALA A 237 -14.77 -15.56 -9.88
N ALA A 238 -16.10 -15.49 -9.87
CA ALA A 238 -16.90 -14.65 -10.74
C ALA A 238 -17.78 -13.72 -9.89
N SER A 239 -17.98 -12.49 -10.35
CA SER A 239 -18.83 -11.52 -9.68
C SER A 239 -19.49 -10.56 -10.68
N THR A 240 -20.71 -10.12 -10.39
CA THR A 240 -21.36 -9.02 -11.12
C THR A 240 -21.13 -7.66 -10.46
N ASP A 241 -20.51 -7.63 -9.28
CA ASP A 241 -20.35 -6.42 -8.46
C ASP A 241 -18.96 -5.80 -8.62
N ALA A 242 -17.91 -6.59 -8.43
CA ALA A 242 -16.50 -6.19 -8.57
C ALA A 242 -15.59 -7.42 -8.59
N TYR A 243 -14.32 -7.25 -8.93
CA TYR A 243 -13.33 -8.32 -8.82
C TYR A 243 -13.26 -8.90 -7.39
N PHE A 244 -13.36 -10.24 -7.29
CA PHE A 244 -13.25 -10.94 -6.00
C PHE A 244 -11.80 -10.96 -5.50
N HIS A 245 -10.85 -11.32 -6.38
CA HIS A 245 -9.42 -11.07 -6.17
C HIS A 245 -9.02 -9.84 -6.98
N SER A 246 -8.28 -8.91 -6.40
CA SER A 246 -7.88 -7.69 -7.07
C SER A 246 -6.39 -7.41 -6.96
N VAL A 247 -5.84 -6.75 -7.97
CA VAL A 247 -4.46 -6.24 -7.95
C VAL A 247 -4.52 -4.76 -8.25
N ASP A 248 -3.75 -4.00 -7.48
CA ASP A 248 -3.51 -2.60 -7.77
C ASP A 248 -2.37 -2.47 -8.78
N GLU A 249 -2.59 -1.66 -9.80
CA GLU A 249 -1.58 -1.35 -10.83
C GLU A 249 -1.04 0.07 -10.69
N SER A 250 -1.51 0.84 -9.72
CA SER A 250 -1.07 2.23 -9.50
C SER A 250 0.28 2.30 -8.76
N ASP A 251 0.80 3.51 -8.63
CA ASP A 251 2.11 3.78 -8.04
C ASP A 251 2.30 3.16 -6.65
N GLN A 252 3.57 2.89 -6.31
CA GLN A 252 4.01 2.35 -5.03
C GLN A 252 3.33 3.01 -3.81
N PHE A 253 2.60 2.22 -3.04
CA PHE A 253 1.85 2.67 -1.86
C PHE A 253 2.57 2.43 -0.52
N MET A 254 3.61 1.58 -0.52
CA MET A 254 4.39 1.21 0.66
C MET A 254 5.86 1.62 0.49
N PHE A 255 6.47 2.15 1.55
CA PHE A 255 7.81 2.73 1.52
C PHE A 255 8.64 2.27 2.71
N LEU A 256 9.94 2.10 2.50
CA LEU A 256 10.87 1.79 3.59
C LEU A 256 11.13 3.05 4.42
N VAL A 257 10.96 2.95 5.74
CA VAL A 257 11.40 3.98 6.68
C VAL A 257 12.86 3.74 7.04
N ASP A 258 13.16 2.57 7.62
CA ASP A 258 14.53 2.11 7.89
C ASP A 258 14.56 0.59 8.17
N SER A 259 15.75 0.00 8.21
CA SER A 259 15.98 -1.42 8.53
C SER A 259 17.08 -1.62 9.57
N ASP A 260 17.15 -2.79 10.18
CA ASP A 260 18.33 -3.27 10.89
C ASP A 260 18.77 -4.62 10.31
N THR A 261 19.53 -5.42 11.08
CA THR A 261 20.04 -6.71 10.60
C THR A 261 18.97 -7.81 10.57
N GLY A 262 17.87 -7.67 11.31
CA GLY A 262 16.82 -8.69 11.46
C GLY A 262 15.38 -8.20 11.29
N ALA A 263 15.18 -6.89 11.17
CA ALA A 263 13.88 -6.25 11.09
C ALA A 263 13.88 -5.04 10.14
N ALA A 264 12.69 -4.62 9.73
CA ALA A 264 12.47 -3.41 8.94
C ALA A 264 11.18 -2.72 9.35
N LEU A 265 11.18 -1.40 9.28
CA LEU A 265 10.00 -0.58 9.48
C LEU A 265 9.62 0.08 8.16
N LEU A 266 8.37 -0.12 7.77
CA LEU A 266 7.80 0.37 6.51
C LEU A 266 6.53 1.15 6.82
N THR A 267 6.12 2.02 5.91
CA THR A 267 4.89 2.81 6.05
C THR A 267 4.15 2.95 4.73
N THR A 268 2.84 3.15 4.79
CA THR A 268 2.01 3.46 3.63
C THR A 268 2.04 4.96 3.27
N ARG A 269 1.39 5.32 2.16
CA ARG A 269 0.93 6.71 1.96
C ARG A 269 -0.13 7.08 3.01
N ASN A 270 -0.41 8.37 3.10
CA ASN A 270 -1.53 8.90 3.89
C ASN A 270 -2.84 8.22 3.50
N LEU A 271 -3.53 7.65 4.49
CA LEU A 271 -4.82 6.98 4.32
C LEU A 271 -5.97 7.98 4.13
N THR A 272 -5.76 9.24 4.51
CA THR A 272 -6.71 10.35 4.32
C THR A 272 -6.08 11.48 3.51
N THR A 273 -6.95 12.25 2.86
CA THR A 273 -6.56 13.47 2.12
C THR A 273 -6.48 14.71 3.02
N THR A 274 -7.13 14.66 4.19
CA THR A 274 -7.16 15.74 5.18
C THR A 274 -6.59 15.29 6.52
N ASP A 275 -6.09 16.23 7.29
CA ASP A 275 -5.54 15.97 8.63
C ASP A 275 -6.66 15.54 9.59
N LEU A 276 -6.29 14.76 10.61
CA LEU A 276 -7.21 14.31 11.63
C LEU A 276 -7.63 15.46 12.54
N THR A 277 -8.89 15.43 12.96
CA THR A 277 -9.39 16.30 14.02
C THR A 277 -9.25 15.60 15.37
N SER A 278 -9.24 16.37 16.47
CA SER A 278 -9.19 15.81 17.82
C SER A 278 -10.34 14.83 18.12
N GLN A 279 -11.47 14.92 17.41
CA GLN A 279 -12.61 14.01 17.56
C GLN A 279 -12.36 12.64 16.91
N ASN A 280 -11.62 12.60 15.79
CA ASN A 280 -11.39 11.39 15.03
C ASN A 280 -10.02 10.77 15.31
N TYR A 281 -9.14 11.45 16.05
CA TYR A 281 -7.80 10.95 16.32
C TYR A 281 -7.79 9.59 17.01
N SER A 282 -8.53 9.46 18.13
CA SER A 282 -8.59 8.19 18.87
C SER A 282 -9.22 7.06 18.06
N SER A 283 -10.28 7.36 17.30
CA SER A 283 -10.93 6.34 16.48
C SER A 283 -10.04 5.79 15.36
N TRP A 284 -9.08 6.59 14.87
CA TRP A 284 -8.06 6.13 13.93
C TRP A 284 -6.93 5.36 14.60
N MET A 285 -6.44 5.80 15.77
CA MET A 285 -5.35 5.12 16.47
C MET A 285 -5.78 3.77 17.04
N ASP A 286 -7.04 3.64 17.48
CA ASP A 286 -7.60 2.38 18.02
C ASP A 286 -8.11 1.43 16.93
N ARG A 287 -8.00 1.81 15.65
CA ARG A 287 -8.52 1.03 14.53
C ARG A 287 -7.60 -0.16 14.21
N THR A 288 -8.21 -1.32 13.97
CA THR A 288 -7.49 -2.47 13.38
C THR A 288 -6.94 -2.09 12.00
N PRO A 289 -5.61 -2.18 11.79
CA PRO A 289 -5.00 -1.83 10.51
C PRO A 289 -5.53 -2.73 9.37
N PRO A 290 -6.03 -2.15 8.26
CA PRO A 290 -6.62 -2.93 7.17
C PRO A 290 -5.59 -3.61 6.26
N TYR A 291 -4.33 -3.18 6.24
CA TYR A 291 -3.33 -3.73 5.34
C TYR A 291 -2.42 -4.73 6.07
N THR A 292 -1.69 -5.50 5.27
CA THR A 292 -0.59 -6.35 5.73
C THR A 292 0.49 -6.29 4.67
N MET A 293 1.63 -6.90 4.96
CA MET A 293 2.62 -7.14 3.93
C MET A 293 3.23 -8.53 4.02
N PHE A 294 3.82 -8.94 2.91
CA PHE A 294 4.61 -10.14 2.76
C PHE A 294 6.02 -9.75 2.36
N ALA A 295 7.01 -10.51 2.81
CA ALA A 295 8.39 -10.33 2.36
C ALA A 295 9.02 -11.64 1.91
N ASN A 296 9.80 -11.57 0.84
CA ASN A 296 10.55 -12.72 0.33
C ASN A 296 11.95 -12.30 -0.10
N ASN A 297 12.97 -13.05 0.30
CA ASN A 297 14.34 -12.77 -0.14
C ASN A 297 14.41 -12.86 -1.67
N ILE A 298 15.12 -11.94 -2.33
CA ILE A 298 15.22 -11.92 -3.80
C ILE A 298 15.84 -13.22 -4.35
N ASN A 299 16.69 -13.88 -3.58
CA ASN A 299 17.30 -15.16 -3.98
C ASN A 299 16.38 -16.37 -3.74
N SER A 300 15.21 -16.19 -3.12
CA SER A 300 14.24 -17.25 -2.90
C SER A 300 13.25 -17.33 -4.06
N SER A 301 13.06 -18.52 -4.61
CA SER A 301 12.13 -18.79 -5.71
C SER A 301 10.72 -19.23 -5.24
N SER A 302 10.42 -19.16 -3.94
CA SER A 302 9.16 -19.66 -3.37
C SER A 302 7.93 -18.99 -3.98
N ILE A 303 7.95 -17.67 -4.13
CA ILE A 303 6.84 -16.88 -4.71
C ILE A 303 7.11 -16.41 -6.14
N SER A 304 8.19 -16.88 -6.77
CA SER A 304 8.54 -16.42 -8.12
C SER A 304 7.43 -16.75 -9.12
N GLY A 305 6.99 -15.75 -9.88
CA GLY A 305 5.88 -15.86 -10.82
C GLY A 305 4.50 -15.92 -10.15
N LEU A 306 4.40 -15.64 -8.85
CA LEU A 306 3.18 -15.63 -8.03
C LEU A 306 3.05 -14.34 -7.19
N GLU A 307 3.86 -13.32 -7.46
CA GLU A 307 3.97 -12.10 -6.66
C GLU A 307 2.68 -11.27 -6.59
N ARG A 308 1.75 -11.46 -7.53
CA ARG A 308 0.45 -10.77 -7.57
C ARG A 308 -0.71 -11.60 -7.01
N SER A 309 -0.44 -12.81 -6.52
CA SER A 309 -1.44 -13.72 -5.98
C SER A 309 -1.52 -13.68 -4.46
N PHE A 310 -2.64 -13.18 -3.91
CA PHE A 310 -2.82 -13.12 -2.45
C PHE A 310 -2.71 -14.49 -1.79
N CYS A 311 -3.34 -15.53 -2.34
CA CYS A 311 -3.31 -16.87 -1.74
C CYS A 311 -1.91 -17.51 -1.80
N ALA A 312 -1.13 -17.25 -2.85
CA ALA A 312 0.25 -17.71 -2.89
C ALA A 312 1.12 -16.96 -1.89
N LEU A 313 0.95 -15.65 -1.75
CA LEU A 313 1.69 -14.87 -0.76
C LEU A 313 1.37 -15.34 0.66
N ASP A 314 0.10 -15.61 0.96
CA ASP A 314 -0.32 -16.06 2.29
C ASP A 314 0.26 -17.41 2.70
N THR A 315 0.55 -18.28 1.73
CA THR A 315 0.98 -19.66 1.97
C THR A 315 2.48 -19.88 1.72
N LEU A 316 3.09 -19.15 0.79
CA LEU A 316 4.45 -19.41 0.28
C LEU A 316 5.46 -18.30 0.60
N ALA A 317 5.03 -17.11 1.04
CA ALA A 317 5.96 -16.04 1.39
C ALA A 317 6.83 -16.44 2.59
N GLN A 318 8.14 -16.17 2.50
CA GLN A 318 9.08 -16.44 3.59
C GLN A 318 8.72 -15.70 4.88
N ILE A 319 8.25 -14.46 4.74
CA ILE A 319 7.76 -13.61 5.82
C ILE A 319 6.28 -13.35 5.56
N GLY A 320 5.44 -14.02 6.33
CA GLY A 320 3.98 -13.87 6.30
C GLY A 320 3.46 -12.95 7.39
N LYS A 321 2.12 -12.84 7.47
CA LYS A 321 1.38 -11.95 8.39
C LYS A 321 1.84 -12.10 9.85
N SER A 322 2.19 -13.31 10.30
CA SER A 322 2.60 -13.58 11.69
C SER A 322 3.91 -12.92 12.13
N LYS A 323 4.75 -12.47 11.18
CA LYS A 323 6.01 -11.76 11.44
C LYS A 323 5.92 -10.26 11.15
N VAL A 324 4.72 -9.77 10.90
CA VAL A 324 4.44 -8.37 10.55
C VAL A 324 3.50 -7.81 11.60
N GLU A 325 3.99 -6.86 12.38
CA GLU A 325 3.18 -6.08 13.31
C GLU A 325 2.73 -4.80 12.59
N ALA A 326 1.43 -4.68 12.34
CA ALA A 326 0.82 -3.50 11.72
C ALA A 326 0.22 -2.58 12.79
N SER A 327 0.32 -1.27 12.60
CA SER A 327 -0.29 -0.25 13.46
C SER A 327 -0.56 1.04 12.69
N ILE A 328 -1.44 1.90 13.20
CA ILE A 328 -1.69 3.22 12.61
C ILE A 328 -0.82 4.26 13.31
N THR A 329 -0.29 5.22 12.55
CA THR A 329 0.54 6.32 13.07
C THR A 329 0.28 7.62 12.30
N THR A 330 0.49 8.76 12.94
CA THR A 330 0.38 10.11 12.33
C THR A 330 1.72 10.82 12.20
N ARG A 331 2.83 10.08 12.28
CA ARG A 331 4.18 10.66 12.22
C ARG A 331 4.40 11.49 10.96
N GLY A 332 5.07 12.61 11.11
CA GLY A 332 5.38 13.56 10.05
C GLY A 332 4.87 14.97 10.33
N ALA A 333 4.94 15.83 9.31
CA ALA A 333 4.54 17.23 9.44
C ALA A 333 3.01 17.44 9.32
N VAL A 334 2.26 16.40 8.95
CA VAL A 334 0.80 16.44 8.79
C VAL A 334 0.20 15.33 9.63
N ASP A 335 -0.87 15.64 10.38
CA ASP A 335 -1.58 14.68 11.24
C ASP A 335 -2.48 13.75 10.42
N ARG A 336 -1.92 13.10 9.39
CA ARG A 336 -2.65 12.17 8.53
C ARG A 336 -2.27 10.75 8.93
N PRO A 337 -3.25 9.85 9.12
CA PRO A 337 -2.97 8.49 9.49
C PRO A 337 -2.29 7.78 8.31
N THR A 338 -1.23 7.08 8.64
CA THR A 338 -0.52 6.12 7.79
C THR A 338 -0.49 4.79 8.52
N GLU A 339 -0.38 3.70 7.79
CA GLU A 339 -0.19 2.39 8.38
C GLU A 339 1.30 2.05 8.36
N GLN A 340 1.83 1.64 9.51
CA GLN A 340 3.21 1.20 9.68
C GLN A 340 3.27 -0.32 9.77
N PHE A 341 4.34 -0.91 9.22
CA PHE A 341 4.62 -2.34 9.29
C PHE A 341 5.98 -2.55 9.92
N TYR A 342 6.03 -3.19 11.09
CA TYR A 342 7.27 -3.67 11.70
C TYR A 342 7.45 -5.15 11.36
N VAL A 343 8.39 -5.43 10.47
CA VAL A 343 8.66 -6.74 9.90
C VAL A 343 9.85 -7.35 10.60
N THR A 344 9.74 -8.61 11.04
CA THR A 344 10.80 -9.32 11.77
C THR A 344 11.19 -10.65 11.09
N GLY A 345 12.30 -11.24 11.55
CA GLY A 345 12.78 -12.53 11.04
C GLY A 345 13.44 -12.44 9.66
N LEU A 346 13.98 -11.27 9.34
CA LEU A 346 14.78 -11.03 8.15
C LEU A 346 16.23 -11.47 8.37
N ASN A 347 16.94 -11.76 7.29
CA ASN A 347 18.36 -12.05 7.31
C ASN A 347 19.16 -10.76 7.13
N LYS A 348 20.34 -10.69 7.75
CA LYS A 348 21.27 -9.57 7.56
C LYS A 348 21.82 -9.50 6.14
N THR A 349 22.25 -8.31 5.70
CA THR A 349 22.87 -8.07 4.39
C THR A 349 22.08 -8.68 3.23
N SER A 350 20.75 -8.61 3.30
CA SER A 350 19.87 -9.31 2.38
C SER A 350 18.84 -8.36 1.81
N THR A 351 18.56 -8.50 0.51
CA THR A 351 17.52 -7.74 -0.18
C THR A 351 16.25 -8.58 -0.29
N TYR A 352 15.12 -7.94 -0.02
CA TYR A 352 13.80 -8.53 0.00
C TYR A 352 12.87 -7.81 -0.98
N TYR A 353 11.96 -8.56 -1.59
CA TYR A 353 10.72 -8.03 -2.11
C TYR A 353 9.75 -7.84 -0.95
N GLY A 354 9.27 -6.62 -0.74
CA GLY A 354 8.13 -6.29 0.11
C GLY A 354 6.89 -6.11 -0.75
N ILE A 355 5.82 -6.85 -0.43
CA ILE A 355 4.56 -6.84 -1.18
C ILE A 355 3.44 -6.52 -0.20
N MET A 356 2.81 -5.36 -0.40
CA MET A 356 1.67 -4.97 0.43
C MET A 356 0.41 -5.68 -0.07
N ALA A 357 -0.45 -6.06 0.86
CA ALA A 357 -1.68 -6.76 0.57
C ALA A 357 -2.79 -6.36 1.56
N ARG A 358 -4.02 -6.75 1.23
CA ARG A 358 -5.19 -6.57 2.07
C ARG A 358 -6.06 -7.81 1.99
N GLU A 359 -6.45 -8.32 3.14
CA GLU A 359 -7.35 -9.47 3.23
C GLU A 359 -8.80 -9.04 3.02
N GLY A 360 -9.49 -9.71 2.10
CA GLY A 360 -10.86 -9.36 1.71
C GLY A 360 -11.05 -7.88 1.40
N ASN A 361 -12.13 -7.31 1.92
CA ASN A 361 -12.46 -5.89 1.82
C ASN A 361 -12.05 -5.08 3.07
N SER A 362 -11.09 -5.59 3.85
CA SER A 362 -10.64 -5.09 5.17
C SER A 362 -11.62 -5.21 6.35
N THR A 363 -12.90 -5.52 6.15
CA THR A 363 -13.83 -5.80 7.26
C THR A 363 -14.27 -7.26 7.29
N SER A 364 -14.41 -7.87 6.12
CA SER A 364 -14.81 -9.27 5.94
C SER A 364 -14.02 -9.92 4.80
N TRP A 365 -13.95 -11.24 4.81
CA TRP A 365 -13.24 -12.03 3.80
C TRP A 365 -14.00 -13.31 3.47
N GLY A 366 -13.66 -13.94 2.34
CA GLY A 366 -14.25 -15.19 1.89
C GLY A 366 -15.52 -15.06 1.04
N ASN A 367 -16.17 -16.20 0.80
CA ASN A 367 -17.32 -16.33 -0.09
C ASN A 367 -18.52 -15.50 0.38
N GLY A 368 -19.19 -14.84 -0.56
CA GLY A 368 -20.33 -13.95 -0.32
C GLY A 368 -19.94 -12.50 -0.04
N ILE A 369 -18.65 -12.18 0.01
CA ILE A 369 -18.15 -10.81 0.23
C ILE A 369 -17.61 -10.23 -1.07
N VAL A 370 -18.07 -9.04 -1.45
CA VAL A 370 -17.52 -8.29 -2.60
C VAL A 370 -16.07 -7.93 -2.31
N GLY A 371 -15.15 -8.37 -3.17
CA GLY A 371 -13.70 -8.27 -2.94
C GLY A 371 -13.16 -9.20 -1.84
N GLY A 372 -13.89 -10.28 -1.50
CA GLY A 372 -13.56 -11.20 -0.42
C GLY A 372 -12.26 -12.00 -0.60
N GLY A 373 -11.67 -11.99 -1.81
CA GLY A 373 -10.42 -12.67 -2.16
C GLY A 373 -9.16 -11.84 -1.96
N GLY A 374 -9.31 -10.58 -1.49
CA GLY A 374 -8.20 -9.71 -1.14
C GLY A 374 -7.66 -8.85 -2.28
N LYS A 375 -6.70 -8.00 -1.93
CA LYS A 375 -6.03 -7.07 -2.83
C LYS A 375 -4.51 -7.11 -2.65
N VAL A 376 -3.76 -7.08 -3.74
CA VAL A 376 -2.29 -7.03 -3.74
C VAL A 376 -1.79 -5.79 -4.48
N TRP A 377 -0.72 -5.17 -3.99
CA TRP A 377 -0.07 -4.01 -4.60
C TRP A 377 1.29 -4.40 -5.22
N PRO A 378 1.86 -3.55 -6.09
CA PRO A 378 3.16 -3.82 -6.69
C PRO A 378 4.25 -4.01 -5.62
N ARG A 379 5.18 -4.93 -5.91
CA ARG A 379 6.34 -5.20 -5.06
C ARG A 379 7.30 -4.01 -5.01
N MET A 380 8.01 -3.87 -3.91
CA MET A 380 9.13 -2.94 -3.76
C MET A 380 10.33 -3.62 -3.11
N ASN A 381 11.53 -3.07 -3.31
CA ASN A 381 12.76 -3.67 -2.80
C ASN A 381 13.25 -2.91 -1.58
N PHE A 382 13.71 -3.65 -0.57
CA PHE A 382 14.43 -3.08 0.56
C PHE A 382 15.55 -4.00 1.02
N THR A 383 16.58 -3.44 1.66
CA THR A 383 17.78 -4.17 2.10
C THR A 383 17.97 -4.00 3.60
N THR A 384 18.30 -5.09 4.28
CA THR A 384 18.69 -5.10 5.70
C THR A 384 20.13 -4.66 5.89
N LYS A 385 20.42 -4.11 7.08
CA LYS A 385 21.76 -3.69 7.45
C LYS A 385 22.71 -4.88 7.60
N THR A 386 24.01 -4.58 7.61
CA THR A 386 25.08 -5.58 7.73
C THR A 386 25.65 -5.66 9.13
N ASP A 387 25.81 -4.52 9.80
CA ASP A 387 26.47 -4.40 11.09
C ASP A 387 25.42 -4.47 12.22
N ASP A 388 25.67 -5.29 13.24
CA ASP A 388 24.75 -5.49 14.39
C ASP A 388 24.72 -4.31 15.39
N ASN A 389 25.22 -3.14 14.97
CA ASN A 389 25.36 -1.93 15.80
C ASN A 389 24.17 -0.96 15.64
N CYS A 390 23.16 -1.30 14.84
CA CYS A 390 21.96 -0.50 14.63
C CYS A 390 20.70 -1.34 14.87
N ALA A 391 19.66 -0.77 15.48
CA ALA A 391 18.37 -1.41 15.70
C ALA A 391 17.22 -0.43 15.44
N VAL A 392 16.14 -0.88 14.81
CA VAL A 392 15.00 -0.02 14.48
C VAL A 392 14.12 0.22 15.72
N VAL A 393 14.03 1.48 16.13
CA VAL A 393 13.12 1.92 17.22
C VAL A 393 12.01 2.80 16.66
N TYR A 394 10.83 2.66 17.25
CA TYR A 394 9.62 3.39 16.89
C TYR A 394 8.67 3.41 18.10
N ASP A 395 7.60 4.20 18.01
CA ASP A 395 6.55 4.38 19.05
C ASP A 395 7.12 4.75 20.43
N LEU A 396 8.06 5.70 20.44
CA LEU A 396 8.61 6.27 21.67
C LEU A 396 7.60 7.24 22.31
N PRO A 397 7.28 7.12 23.61
CA PRO A 397 6.30 8.00 24.27
C PRO A 397 6.60 9.50 24.19
N PHE A 398 7.84 9.92 24.42
CA PHE A 398 8.23 11.31 24.34
C PHE A 398 8.62 11.68 22.90
N CYS A 399 9.62 11.03 22.31
CA CYS A 399 10.09 11.27 20.95
C CYS A 399 9.26 10.52 19.89
N SER A 400 7.94 10.75 19.88
CA SER A 400 6.94 10.05 19.04
C SER A 400 7.26 10.00 17.54
N GLU A 401 8.01 10.96 17.03
CA GLU A 401 8.36 11.03 15.61
C GLU A 401 9.60 10.21 15.20
N VAL A 402 10.29 9.59 16.17
CA VAL A 402 11.44 8.72 15.91
C VAL A 402 10.93 7.35 15.47
N ALA A 403 11.38 6.93 14.28
CA ALA A 403 10.97 5.69 13.64
C ALA A 403 12.07 5.19 12.69
N TYR A 404 13.29 5.02 13.20
CA TYR A 404 14.45 4.68 12.37
C TYR A 404 15.48 3.84 13.15
N ALA A 405 16.49 3.34 12.44
CA ALA A 405 17.56 2.59 13.06
C ALA A 405 18.41 3.53 13.93
N VAL A 406 18.65 3.16 15.18
CA VAL A 406 19.49 3.92 16.14
C VAL A 406 20.68 3.06 16.58
N PRO A 407 21.77 3.66 17.06
CA PRO A 407 22.89 2.89 17.57
C PRO A 407 22.42 1.98 18.70
N SER A 408 22.82 0.71 18.63
CA SER A 408 22.35 -0.34 19.50
C SER A 408 23.46 -1.36 19.74
N ASN A 409 23.23 -2.24 20.71
CA ASN A 409 24.09 -3.37 20.97
C ASN A 409 23.20 -4.60 21.18
N PRO A 410 23.50 -5.76 20.56
CA PRO A 410 22.67 -6.97 20.68
C PRO A 410 22.49 -7.49 22.11
N SER A 411 23.34 -7.05 23.06
CA SER A 411 23.19 -7.37 24.49
C SER A 411 22.05 -6.60 25.18
N ILE A 412 21.45 -5.60 24.54
CA ILE A 412 20.39 -4.75 25.08
C ILE A 412 19.07 -5.13 24.42
N ASN A 413 18.03 -5.33 25.24
CA ASN A 413 16.68 -5.59 24.73
C ASN A 413 16.09 -4.31 24.11
N MET A 414 15.31 -4.45 23.03
CA MET A 414 14.59 -3.36 22.38
C MET A 414 13.79 -2.46 23.35
N THR A 415 13.09 -3.02 24.35
CA THR A 415 12.33 -2.21 25.33
C THR A 415 13.25 -1.32 26.17
N GLU A 416 14.39 -1.87 26.60
CA GLU A 416 15.40 -1.13 27.35
C GLU A 416 16.07 -0.07 26.46
N LEU A 417 16.41 -0.42 25.21
CA LEU A 417 16.99 0.51 24.25
C LEU A 417 16.07 1.73 24.01
N ARG A 418 14.77 1.50 23.85
CA ARG A 418 13.75 2.55 23.70
C ARG A 418 13.72 3.46 24.93
N SER A 419 13.67 2.90 26.14
CA SER A 419 13.69 3.68 27.39
C SER A 419 14.97 4.49 27.55
N ILE A 420 16.15 3.91 27.28
CA ILE A 420 17.44 4.63 27.37
C ILE A 420 17.44 5.92 26.55
N TYR A 421 16.96 5.85 25.30
CA TYR A 421 16.91 7.01 24.42
C TYR A 421 15.81 8.00 24.80
N ASP A 422 14.59 7.49 25.01
CA ASP A 422 13.41 8.33 25.21
C ASP A 422 13.42 9.03 26.57
N ASP A 423 13.76 8.33 27.64
CA ASP A 423 13.82 8.89 28.99
C ASP A 423 14.91 9.96 29.10
N ASN A 424 16.04 9.76 28.39
CA ASN A 424 17.09 10.76 28.32
C ASN A 424 16.61 12.04 27.62
N ALA A 425 15.94 11.92 26.48
CA ALA A 425 15.39 13.07 25.76
C ALA A 425 14.32 13.80 26.62
N ALA A 426 13.40 13.05 27.22
CA ALA A 426 12.39 13.60 28.13
C ALA A 426 13.01 14.33 29.33
N SER A 427 14.08 13.77 29.91
CA SER A 427 14.80 14.40 31.02
C SER A 427 15.48 15.71 30.61
N LEU A 428 16.13 15.75 29.45
CA LEU A 428 16.78 16.96 28.93
C LEU A 428 15.78 18.08 28.61
N TYR A 429 14.57 17.71 28.20
CA TYR A 429 13.50 18.66 27.87
C TYR A 429 12.99 19.46 29.08
N LYS A 430 13.06 18.90 30.29
CA LYS A 430 12.48 19.51 31.52
C LYS A 430 12.98 20.94 31.76
N ASN A 431 14.28 21.16 31.65
CA ASN A 431 14.87 22.48 31.91
C ASN A 431 14.46 23.52 30.85
N PHE A 432 14.35 23.10 29.59
CA PHE A 432 13.81 23.96 28.54
C PHE A 432 12.36 24.34 28.82
N ASN A 433 11.52 23.37 29.24
CA ASN A 433 10.13 23.64 29.56
C ASN A 433 9.99 24.68 30.67
N TYR A 434 10.81 24.60 31.73
CA TYR A 434 10.83 25.64 32.78
C TYR A 434 11.25 27.01 32.25
N SER A 435 12.25 27.08 31.37
CA SER A 435 12.66 28.35 30.75
C SER A 435 11.56 28.93 29.85
N LEU A 436 10.86 28.09 29.08
CA LEU A 436 9.77 28.53 28.22
C LEU A 436 8.59 29.07 29.03
N GLN A 437 8.32 28.50 30.21
CA GLN A 437 7.27 28.99 31.13
C GLN A 437 7.54 30.41 31.67
N GLN A 438 8.80 30.89 31.63
CA GLN A 438 9.12 32.28 32.00
C GLN A 438 8.80 33.27 30.87
N VAL A 439 8.50 32.79 29.67
CA VAL A 439 8.13 33.63 28.53
C VAL A 439 6.63 33.92 28.59
N GLN A 440 6.25 35.18 28.39
CA GLN A 440 4.85 35.61 28.36
C GLN A 440 4.18 35.17 27.05
N CYS A 441 3.77 33.91 26.98
CA CYS A 441 3.20 33.29 25.80
C CYS A 441 1.73 33.67 25.55
N ASN A 442 0.97 33.96 26.62
CA ASN A 442 -0.45 34.27 26.56
C ASN A 442 -0.68 35.71 27.06
N THR A 443 -0.33 36.67 26.20
CA THR A 443 -0.43 38.10 26.49
C THR A 443 -0.94 38.85 25.24
N SER A 444 -1.12 40.17 25.32
CA SER A 444 -1.60 40.99 24.20
C SER A 444 -0.65 40.92 22.99
N SER A 445 -1.16 41.24 21.80
CA SER A 445 -0.37 41.30 20.55
C SER A 445 0.85 42.23 20.63
N GLU A 446 0.82 43.19 21.53
CA GLU A 446 1.90 44.16 21.76
C GLU A 446 3.01 43.61 22.66
N SER A 447 2.72 42.59 23.47
CA SER A 447 3.65 42.03 24.47
C SER A 447 4.10 40.60 24.15
N MET A 448 3.44 39.91 23.21
CA MET A 448 3.84 38.56 22.80
C MET A 448 5.15 38.59 22.02
N PHE A 449 5.97 37.54 22.16
CA PHE A 449 7.28 37.49 21.51
C PHE A 449 7.21 37.38 19.98
N SER A 450 6.08 36.93 19.44
CA SER A 450 5.87 36.77 18.00
C SER A 450 4.38 36.82 17.65
N LEU A 451 4.07 37.46 16.52
CA LEU A 451 2.73 37.46 15.92
C LEU A 451 2.49 36.25 15.00
N ALA A 452 3.53 35.49 14.66
CA ALA A 452 3.47 34.41 13.66
C ALA A 452 3.61 33.01 14.27
N VAL A 453 4.20 32.89 15.46
CA VAL A 453 4.45 31.61 16.13
C VAL A 453 4.07 31.70 17.60
N SER A 454 3.77 30.55 18.19
CA SER A 454 3.37 30.43 19.59
C SER A 454 4.44 29.71 20.42
N CYS A 455 4.30 29.74 21.75
CA CYS A 455 5.14 28.92 22.60
C CYS A 455 4.91 27.42 22.40
N HIS A 456 3.70 27.00 21.98
CA HIS A 456 3.48 25.61 21.60
C HIS A 456 4.31 25.23 20.36
N THR A 457 4.36 26.10 19.36
CA THR A 457 5.21 25.91 18.17
C THR A 457 6.70 25.86 18.54
N CYS A 458 7.16 26.71 19.46
CA CYS A 458 8.53 26.66 20.00
C CYS A 458 8.79 25.34 20.75
N ALA A 459 7.84 24.89 21.58
CA ALA A 459 7.93 23.66 22.36
C ALA A 459 8.06 22.43 21.45
N GLU A 460 7.27 22.34 20.37
CA GLU A 460 7.38 21.30 19.36
C GLU A 460 8.69 21.38 18.58
N ALA A 461 9.11 22.57 18.15
CA ALA A 461 10.37 22.74 17.43
C ALA A 461 11.59 22.34 18.27
N TYR A 462 11.59 22.67 19.57
CA TYR A 462 12.64 22.24 20.50
C TYR A 462 12.60 20.75 20.76
N LYS A 463 11.41 20.16 20.95
CA LYS A 463 11.25 18.71 21.11
C LYS A 463 11.79 17.96 19.88
N GLN A 464 11.41 18.40 18.68
CA GLN A 464 11.89 17.83 17.42
C GLN A 464 13.40 17.93 17.28
N TRP A 465 13.97 19.11 17.55
CA TRP A 465 15.42 19.30 17.55
C TRP A 465 16.11 18.40 18.57
N LEU A 466 15.61 18.36 19.81
CA LEU A 466 16.18 17.58 20.89
C LEU A 466 16.19 16.09 20.54
N CYS A 467 15.08 15.53 20.08
CA CYS A 467 14.99 14.13 19.67
C CYS A 467 15.96 13.83 18.52
N ALA A 468 16.03 14.69 17.50
CA ALA A 468 16.94 14.49 16.36
C ALA A 468 18.43 14.52 16.75
N VAL A 469 18.84 15.38 17.70
CA VAL A 469 20.24 15.46 18.15
C VAL A 469 20.58 14.50 19.28
N THR A 470 19.62 13.95 20.00
CA THR A 470 19.88 13.00 21.10
C THR A 470 19.76 11.54 20.67
N ILE A 471 18.95 11.27 19.66
CA ILE A 471 18.66 9.92 19.13
C ILE A 471 19.15 9.88 17.66
N PRO A 472 20.45 9.61 17.43
CA PRO A 472 21.03 9.66 16.09
C PRO A 472 20.50 8.51 15.22
N ARG A 473 20.30 8.79 13.93
CA ARG A 473 19.97 7.76 12.94
C ARG A 473 21.25 7.03 12.52
N CYS A 474 21.22 5.71 12.65
CA CYS A 474 22.34 4.80 12.50
C CYS A 474 22.39 4.17 11.11
N ALA A 475 23.60 4.07 10.57
CA ALA A 475 23.92 3.39 9.34
C ALA A 475 25.15 2.49 9.54
N ASP A 476 25.24 1.48 8.68
CA ASP A 476 26.38 0.55 8.64
C ASP A 476 27.70 1.33 8.55
N TYR A 477 28.68 0.92 9.35
CA TYR A 477 30.02 1.48 9.28
C TYR A 477 30.65 1.20 7.91
N SER A 478 30.32 0.06 7.30
CA SER A 478 30.77 -0.36 5.96
C SER A 478 30.20 0.48 4.81
N SER A 479 29.16 1.29 5.04
CA SER A 479 28.54 2.09 3.98
C SER A 479 29.46 3.19 3.44
N ASN A 480 29.61 3.30 2.12
CA ASN A 480 30.48 4.30 1.48
C ASN A 480 29.77 5.64 1.17
N ALA A 481 28.55 5.85 1.68
CA ALA A 481 27.81 7.08 1.43
C ALA A 481 28.52 8.31 2.02
N THR A 482 28.65 9.37 1.22
CA THR A 482 29.46 10.56 1.54
C THR A 482 28.83 11.47 2.58
N TYR A 483 27.51 11.38 2.79
CA TYR A 483 26.76 12.16 3.78
C TYR A 483 26.79 11.56 5.20
N LEU A 484 27.40 10.38 5.36
CA LEU A 484 27.47 9.68 6.65
C LEU A 484 28.66 10.15 7.48
N GLN A 485 28.41 10.44 8.76
CA GLN A 485 29.44 10.83 9.70
C GLN A 485 29.88 9.64 10.55
N ILE A 486 31.18 9.33 10.56
CA ILE A 486 31.73 8.31 11.47
C ILE A 486 31.63 8.81 12.91
N ARG A 487 31.18 7.94 13.83
CA ARG A 487 31.06 8.18 15.27
C ARG A 487 31.64 7.02 16.07
N ASN A 488 31.96 7.31 17.33
CA ASN A 488 32.44 6.33 18.32
C ASN A 488 33.63 5.48 17.83
N ALA A 489 34.53 6.07 17.03
CA ALA A 489 35.68 5.38 16.46
C ALA A 489 36.70 4.92 17.52
N GLY A 490 36.65 5.51 18.72
CA GLY A 490 37.54 5.16 19.83
C GLY A 490 37.19 3.86 20.54
N GLN A 491 36.02 3.28 20.27
CA GLN A 491 35.62 1.99 20.85
C GLN A 491 35.92 0.83 19.90
N PRO A 492 36.11 -0.39 20.43
CA PRO A 492 36.15 -1.58 19.61
C PRO A 492 34.79 -1.83 18.96
N PHE A 493 34.80 -2.40 17.77
CA PHE A 493 33.61 -3.01 17.16
C PHE A 493 33.09 -4.14 18.04
N LEU A 494 31.83 -4.54 17.82
CA LEU A 494 31.20 -5.65 18.55
C LEU A 494 31.95 -6.98 18.38
N ASN A 495 32.72 -7.14 17.29
CA ASN A 495 33.59 -8.29 17.07
C ASN A 495 34.95 -8.22 17.79
N GLY A 496 35.21 -7.16 18.58
CA GLY A 496 36.46 -6.92 19.31
C GLY A 496 37.57 -6.23 18.53
N THR A 497 37.45 -6.08 17.21
CA THR A 497 38.44 -5.35 16.40
C THR A 497 38.36 -3.85 16.67
N SER A 498 39.41 -3.08 16.38
CA SER A 498 39.48 -1.64 16.66
C SER A 498 40.03 -0.86 15.48
N ILE A 499 39.61 0.39 15.33
CA ILE A 499 40.11 1.29 14.31
C ILE A 499 41.51 1.77 14.69
N THR A 500 42.48 1.65 13.76
CA THR A 500 43.86 2.11 13.97
C THR A 500 44.17 3.47 13.35
N ASN A 501 43.22 4.04 12.59
CA ASN A 501 43.39 5.32 11.91
C ASN A 501 43.48 6.47 12.93
N SER A 502 44.70 7.00 13.11
CA SER A 502 44.97 8.05 14.11
C SER A 502 44.19 9.35 13.90
N SER A 503 43.76 9.68 12.68
CA SER A 503 43.00 10.90 12.39
C SER A 503 41.58 10.82 12.95
N LEU A 504 40.95 9.63 12.88
CA LEU A 504 39.61 9.40 13.44
C LEU A 504 39.62 9.39 14.98
N LEU A 505 40.70 8.89 15.57
CA LEU A 505 40.86 8.80 17.03
C LEU A 505 41.19 10.17 17.67
N LYS A 506 41.86 11.06 16.94
CA LYS A 506 42.22 12.40 17.45
C LYS A 506 41.08 13.41 17.37
N SER A 507 40.13 13.23 16.45
CA SER A 507 39.02 14.16 16.28
C SER A 507 37.86 13.80 17.23
N PRO A 508 37.43 14.69 18.15
CA PRO A 508 36.31 14.40 19.05
C PRO A 508 35.00 14.10 18.32
N ALA A 509 34.81 14.69 17.13
CA ALA A 509 33.61 14.49 16.33
C ALA A 509 33.51 13.05 15.77
N THR A 510 34.63 12.36 15.59
CA THR A 510 34.65 10.97 15.10
C THR A 510 34.95 9.96 16.20
N ASN A 511 35.71 10.35 17.22
CA ASN A 511 36.15 9.47 18.29
C ASN A 511 35.01 9.07 19.23
N ASN A 512 34.04 9.96 19.44
CA ASN A 512 32.90 9.76 20.36
C ASN A 512 31.58 9.79 19.59
N SER A 513 30.52 9.26 20.20
CA SER A 513 29.16 9.56 19.76
C SER A 513 28.78 11.01 20.06
N ARG A 514 27.74 11.49 19.37
CA ARG A 514 27.14 12.81 19.65
C ARG A 514 26.67 12.94 21.11
N ASN A 515 26.19 11.85 21.69
CA ASN A 515 25.71 11.79 23.07
C ASN A 515 26.56 10.79 23.88
N PRO A 516 27.20 11.22 24.99
CA PRO A 516 28.01 10.34 25.84
C PRO A 516 27.26 9.13 26.41
N LEU A 517 25.93 9.17 26.49
CA LEU A 517 25.14 8.01 26.94
C LEU A 517 25.28 6.83 25.97
N ILE A 518 25.45 7.11 24.67
CA ILE A 518 25.59 6.08 23.63
C ILE A 518 26.92 5.33 23.86
N ASP A 519 27.99 6.07 24.13
CA ASP A 519 29.32 5.51 24.39
C ASP A 519 29.36 4.72 25.70
N SER A 520 28.63 5.15 26.73
CA SER A 520 28.73 4.57 28.07
C SER A 520 27.72 3.46 28.37
N LYS A 521 26.46 3.62 27.96
CA LYS A 521 25.37 2.67 28.24
C LYS A 521 25.13 1.69 27.10
N ILE A 522 25.10 2.18 25.86
CA ILE A 522 24.73 1.36 24.70
C ILE A 522 25.95 0.61 24.15
N ARG A 523 27.07 1.31 24.02
CA ARG A 523 28.35 0.75 23.53
C ARG A 523 28.18 0.02 22.19
N PRO A 524 27.73 0.71 21.13
CA PRO A 524 27.51 0.09 19.82
C PRO A 524 28.82 -0.21 19.05
N GLY A 525 29.98 0.22 19.58
CA GLY A 525 31.22 0.31 18.81
C GLY A 525 31.16 1.42 17.76
N PRO A 526 32.10 1.46 16.80
CA PRO A 526 32.06 2.43 15.71
C PRO A 526 30.85 2.22 14.79
N TYR A 527 30.19 3.31 14.41
CA TYR A 527 29.06 3.31 13.49
C TYR A 527 29.08 4.59 12.62
N LYS A 528 28.17 4.66 11.65
CA LYS A 528 27.95 5.86 10.86
C LYS A 528 26.60 6.50 11.21
N GLU A 529 26.59 7.81 11.37
CA GLU A 529 25.41 8.61 11.66
C GLU A 529 24.93 9.32 10.39
N VAL A 530 23.63 9.20 10.10
CA VAL A 530 22.94 10.14 9.21
C VAL A 530 22.67 11.41 10.03
N LEU A 531 23.43 12.48 9.75
CA LEU A 531 23.37 13.71 10.55
C LEU A 531 21.97 14.34 10.50
N PRO A 532 21.47 14.95 11.59
CA PRO A 532 20.24 15.74 11.57
C PRO A 532 20.27 16.80 10.49
N CYS A 533 19.14 17.08 9.84
CA CYS A 533 19.08 18.13 8.84
C CYS A 533 19.30 19.50 9.48
N GLN A 534 20.12 20.35 8.85
CA GLN A 534 20.37 21.74 9.27
C GLN A 534 19.06 22.53 9.44
N GLY A 535 18.05 22.23 8.62
CA GLY A 535 16.70 22.81 8.72
C GLY A 535 16.01 22.58 10.07
N VAL A 536 16.33 21.51 10.80
CA VAL A 536 15.79 21.27 12.15
C VAL A 536 16.29 22.32 13.13
N CYS A 537 17.58 22.68 13.06
CA CYS A 537 18.12 23.77 13.88
C CYS A 537 17.52 25.12 13.49
N HIS A 538 17.41 25.42 12.20
CA HIS A 538 16.81 26.67 11.75
C HIS A 538 15.33 26.79 12.14
N SER A 539 14.60 25.67 12.13
CA SER A 539 13.22 25.61 12.64
C SER A 539 13.14 25.99 14.11
N LEU A 540 14.05 25.46 14.95
CA LEU A 540 14.15 25.84 16.36
C LEU A 540 14.38 27.35 16.53
N VAL A 541 15.41 27.89 15.87
CA VAL A 541 15.76 29.33 15.99
C VAL A 541 14.62 30.23 15.48
N ARG A 542 13.93 29.81 14.41
CA ARG A 542 12.82 30.57 13.83
C ARG A 542 11.59 30.60 14.73
N ASN A 543 11.29 29.49 15.40
CA ASN A 543 10.03 29.30 16.12
C ASN A 543 10.10 29.70 17.60
N CYS A 544 11.28 29.96 18.15
CA CYS A 544 11.47 30.24 19.56
C CYS A 544 11.84 31.71 19.87
N PRO A 545 11.49 32.22 21.06
CA PRO A 545 11.89 33.54 21.53
C PRO A 545 13.41 33.73 21.55
N SER A 546 13.89 34.88 21.08
CA SER A 546 15.33 35.19 21.05
C SER A 546 16.00 35.23 22.43
N ILE A 547 15.22 35.49 23.50
CA ILE A 547 15.71 35.46 24.89
C ILE A 547 16.24 34.08 25.32
N LEU A 548 15.82 33.01 24.67
CA LEU A 548 16.33 31.65 24.91
C LEU A 548 17.73 31.44 24.29
N GLY A 549 18.20 32.36 23.45
CA GLY A 549 19.59 32.39 22.96
C GLY A 549 19.94 31.25 21.99
N PHE A 550 18.96 30.60 21.36
CA PHE A 550 19.25 29.55 20.38
C PHE A 550 19.96 30.12 19.15
N GLY A 551 20.99 29.40 18.70
CA GLY A 551 21.74 29.71 17.48
C GLY A 551 22.23 28.45 16.80
N CYS A 552 22.27 28.46 15.47
CA CYS A 552 22.81 27.35 14.70
C CYS A 552 24.30 27.51 14.45
N PRO A 553 25.09 26.43 14.50
CA PRO A 553 26.52 26.51 14.20
C PRO A 553 26.74 26.84 12.72
N GLU A 554 27.90 27.43 12.44
CA GLU A 554 28.36 27.76 11.08
C GLU A 554 29.72 27.10 10.78
N GLY A 555 30.09 27.09 9.50
CA GLY A 555 31.39 26.60 9.04
C GLY A 555 31.65 25.13 9.35
N PRO A 556 32.89 24.74 9.69
CA PRO A 556 33.25 23.33 9.91
C PRO A 556 32.43 22.63 11.00
N ARG A 557 31.99 23.36 12.04
CA ARG A 557 31.16 22.80 13.11
C ARG A 557 29.76 22.44 12.63
N ALA A 558 29.20 23.21 11.70
CA ALA A 558 27.93 22.89 11.07
C ALA A 558 28.04 21.58 10.28
N ASN A 559 29.07 21.47 9.44
CA ASN A 559 29.29 20.29 8.58
C ASN A 559 29.49 18.98 9.37
N MET A 560 30.02 19.03 10.60
CA MET A 560 30.19 17.86 11.47
C MET A 560 28.94 17.54 12.31
N SER A 561 27.98 18.47 12.37
CA SER A 561 26.82 18.40 13.27
C SER A 561 25.50 18.21 12.53
N TYR A 562 25.41 18.68 11.29
CA TYR A 562 24.18 18.69 10.50
C TYR A 562 24.46 18.33 9.05
N GLY A 563 23.48 17.69 8.42
CA GLY A 563 23.46 17.39 6.99
C GLY A 563 22.50 18.29 6.22
N THR A 564 22.58 18.20 4.90
CA THR A 564 21.68 18.89 3.95
C THR A 564 20.76 17.90 3.28
N ARG A 565 19.49 18.29 3.06
CA ARG A 565 18.49 17.45 2.39
C ARG A 565 18.85 17.29 0.91
N ASP A 566 18.67 16.07 0.40
CA ASP A 566 18.72 15.80 -1.03
C ASP A 566 17.38 16.18 -1.69
N PRO A 567 17.40 16.85 -2.85
CA PRO A 567 16.18 17.22 -3.57
C PRO A 567 15.44 16.03 -4.22
N ASN A 568 16.08 14.86 -4.37
CA ASN A 568 15.52 13.69 -5.07
C ASN A 568 14.85 12.68 -4.13
N GLY A 569 14.75 12.98 -2.82
CA GLY A 569 14.02 12.16 -1.85
C GLY A 569 14.84 11.07 -1.14
N ASP A 570 16.15 11.01 -1.37
CA ASP A 570 17.08 10.21 -0.57
C ASP A 570 17.29 10.84 0.82
N ILE A 571 17.46 10.00 1.84
CA ILE A 571 17.69 10.46 3.21
C ILE A 571 19.18 10.73 3.44
N THR A 572 19.66 11.88 2.96
CA THR A 572 21.04 12.37 3.18
C THR A 572 21.22 13.09 4.52
N CYS A 573 20.12 13.44 5.18
CA CYS A 573 20.10 13.94 6.55
C CYS A 573 18.84 13.46 7.27
N SER A 574 18.94 13.30 8.59
CA SER A 574 17.86 12.81 9.43
C SER A 574 16.89 13.95 9.75
N TYR A 575 15.62 13.75 9.43
CA TYR A 575 14.51 14.54 9.92
C TYR A 575 13.42 13.60 10.41
N LEU A 576 12.66 14.07 11.38
CA LEU A 576 11.60 13.30 12.01
C LEU A 576 10.46 13.05 11.02
N GLY A 577 9.90 11.83 11.03
CA GLY A 577 8.92 11.36 10.04
C GLY A 577 9.46 11.08 8.63
N ALA A 578 10.79 11.01 8.44
CA ALA A 578 11.38 10.73 7.12
C ALA A 578 11.24 9.26 6.70
N ALA A 579 10.61 9.03 5.56
CA ALA A 579 10.62 7.75 4.85
C ALA A 579 11.23 7.92 3.45
N TYR A 580 11.94 6.91 2.95
CA TYR A 580 12.60 6.97 1.64
C TYR A 580 11.57 7.12 0.52
N TYR A 581 11.85 7.99 -0.46
CA TYR A 581 11.06 8.23 -1.67
C TYR A 581 9.61 8.73 -1.50
N LEU A 582 9.08 8.78 -0.27
CA LEU A 582 7.77 9.38 0.03
C LEU A 582 7.71 10.89 -0.31
N ASN A 583 8.84 11.58 -0.14
CA ASN A 583 8.96 13.02 -0.38
C ASN A 583 9.38 13.38 -1.83
N ALA A 584 9.73 12.40 -2.66
CA ALA A 584 9.99 12.62 -4.09
C ALA A 584 8.67 12.80 -4.89
N VAL A 585 7.58 12.18 -4.43
CA VAL A 585 6.26 12.29 -5.06
C VAL A 585 5.64 13.67 -4.82
N SER A 586 5.89 14.30 -3.67
CA SER A 586 5.43 15.67 -3.37
C SER A 586 6.19 16.74 -4.16
N SER A 587 7.47 16.53 -4.49
CA SER A 587 8.28 17.53 -5.19
C SER A 587 7.91 17.67 -6.68
N LEU A 588 7.42 16.59 -7.31
CA LEU A 588 6.90 16.63 -8.68
C LEU A 588 5.64 17.49 -8.80
N HIS A 589 4.76 17.47 -7.80
CA HIS A 589 3.58 18.34 -7.78
C HIS A 589 3.99 19.81 -7.66
N GLU A 590 4.85 20.17 -6.69
CA GLU A 590 5.28 21.57 -6.53
C GLU A 590 6.07 22.12 -7.74
N SER A 591 6.92 21.30 -8.37
CA SER A 591 7.72 21.73 -9.53
C SER A 591 6.86 22.03 -10.77
N ILE A 592 5.79 21.26 -10.98
CA ILE A 592 4.86 21.47 -12.11
C ILE A 592 4.07 22.76 -11.91
N TRP A 593 3.58 23.03 -10.69
CA TRP A 593 2.82 24.25 -10.39
C TRP A 593 3.66 25.51 -10.54
N ILE A 594 4.93 25.52 -10.11
CA ILE A 594 5.82 26.67 -10.26
C ILE A 594 6.05 27.00 -11.74
N SER A 595 6.24 25.98 -12.58
CA SER A 595 6.41 26.16 -14.03
C SER A 595 5.14 26.71 -14.69
N LEU A 596 3.97 26.26 -14.23
CA LEU A 596 2.68 26.71 -14.72
C LEU A 596 2.39 28.17 -14.32
N TYR A 597 2.70 28.56 -13.08
CA TYR A 597 2.58 29.94 -12.63
C TYR A 597 3.58 30.89 -13.32
N MET A 598 4.80 30.43 -13.60
CA MET A 598 5.77 31.21 -14.39
C MET A 598 5.29 31.43 -15.82
N VAL A 599 4.73 30.41 -16.47
CA VAL A 599 4.17 30.54 -17.83
C VAL A 599 2.97 31.48 -17.83
N ILE A 600 2.05 31.37 -16.86
CA ILE A 600 0.91 32.28 -16.72
C ILE A 600 1.39 33.72 -16.45
N GLY A 601 2.39 33.90 -15.59
CA GLY A 601 2.98 35.21 -15.28
C GLY A 601 3.62 35.87 -16.51
N VAL A 602 4.41 35.12 -17.28
CA VAL A 602 5.02 35.62 -18.52
C VAL A 602 3.96 35.92 -19.59
N TRP A 603 2.93 35.07 -19.71
CA TRP A 603 1.87 35.26 -20.68
C TRP A 603 1.00 36.48 -20.35
N THR A 604 0.68 36.70 -19.07
CA THR A 604 -0.07 37.88 -18.63
C THR A 604 0.74 39.18 -18.80
N LEU A 605 2.05 39.16 -18.49
CA LEU A 605 2.94 40.31 -18.76
C LEU A 605 3.04 40.64 -20.25
N PHE A 606 3.09 39.62 -21.12
CA PHE A 606 3.15 39.81 -22.58
C PHE A 606 1.88 40.45 -23.15
N TRP A 607 0.71 40.19 -22.55
CA TRP A 607 -0.57 40.77 -22.98
C TRP A 607 -0.88 42.14 -22.35
N VAL A 608 -0.27 42.46 -21.21
CA VAL A 608 -0.45 43.76 -20.54
C VAL A 608 0.51 44.83 -21.10
N LEU A 609 1.65 44.41 -21.66
CA LEU A 609 2.68 45.31 -22.21
C LEU A 609 2.77 45.31 -23.76
N GLY A 610 1.94 44.51 -24.44
CA GLY A 610 1.97 44.30 -25.89
C GLY A 610 0.80 44.92 -26.66
#